data_AF-A0A838FP41-F1
#
_entry.id   AF-A0A838FP41-F1
#
_cell.length_a   1.000
_cell.length_b   1.000
_cell.length_c   1.000
_cell.angle_alpha   90.00
_cell.angle_beta   90.00
_cell.angle_gamma   90.00
#
_symmetry.space_group_name_H-M   'P 1'
#
loop_
_entity.id
_entity.type
_entity.pdbx_description
1 polymer ?
#
loop_
_entity_poly.entity_id
_entity_poly.type
_entity_poly.pdbx_seq_one_letter_code
_entity_poly.pdbx_strand_id
1 'polypeptide(L)'
;MKRRNVLLLALAAIGFTAPPEPTPPIDRKINFTVSVVGKRHDFHIGEIIPIELSFSSQVKARYQLDEAHYDRSGRMEFEQFRVTPADGAVDPLADYHRGMGGGLTGSRFLKTTPWTIRLNLNEWVRFTKPGEYKVRVSSSRVERLDRSRPHGTLPVIAVSNEISLKILPRDPAWETGVYEEAVATLRSSSSVQATESAPRRQALERLRFLGTSCATRELANQLRGLERGVFDAYIGLVTSPEPGVARKALEENLSEPDRPIGRYFP
;
A
#
# COMPACT_ATOMS: atom_id res chain seq x y z
N MET A 1 -73.17 -10.24 10.80
CA MET A 1 -72.31 -9.23 10.14
C MET A 1 -71.64 -8.34 11.18
N LYS A 2 -70.35 -8.54 11.47
CA LYS A 2 -69.51 -7.60 12.24
C LYS A 2 -68.18 -7.47 11.49
N ARG A 3 -67.89 -6.28 10.99
CA ARG A 3 -66.63 -5.94 10.31
C ARG A 3 -65.52 -5.81 11.37
N ARG A 4 -64.42 -6.54 11.18
CA ARG A 4 -63.17 -6.37 11.95
C ARG A 4 -62.28 -5.40 11.18
N ASN A 5 -62.02 -4.23 11.77
CA ASN A 5 -60.98 -3.32 11.29
C ASN A 5 -59.62 -3.85 11.76
N VAL A 6 -58.71 -4.08 10.83
CA VAL A 6 -57.29 -4.35 11.12
C VAL A 6 -56.56 -3.03 11.01
N LEU A 7 -55.98 -2.57 12.13
CA LEU A 7 -55.13 -1.38 12.19
C LEU A 7 -53.70 -1.81 11.86
N LEU A 8 -53.17 -1.37 10.72
CA LEU A 8 -51.76 -1.52 10.37
C LEU A 8 -50.94 -0.45 11.10
N LEU A 9 -50.08 -0.87 12.04
CA LEU A 9 -49.01 -0.02 12.56
C LEU A 9 -47.85 -0.04 11.55
N ALA A 10 -47.56 1.11 10.94
CA ALA A 10 -46.33 1.34 10.20
C ALA A 10 -45.21 1.68 11.19
N LEU A 11 -44.24 0.78 11.37
CA LEU A 11 -42.97 1.11 12.02
C LEU A 11 -42.13 1.95 11.04
N ALA A 12 -42.02 3.26 11.30
CA ALA A 12 -41.02 4.09 10.66
C ALA A 12 -39.65 3.79 11.29
N ALA A 13 -38.79 3.10 10.54
CA ALA A 13 -37.38 2.97 10.91
C ALA A 13 -36.69 4.32 10.71
N ILE A 14 -36.49 5.06 11.80
CA ILE A 14 -35.64 6.24 11.82
C ILE A 14 -34.20 5.73 11.79
N GLY A 15 -33.58 5.75 10.60
CA GLY A 15 -32.16 5.50 10.46
C GLY A 15 -31.37 6.61 11.16
N PHE A 16 -30.74 6.29 12.29
CA PHE A 16 -29.71 7.15 12.87
C PHE A 16 -28.46 7.03 11.99
N THR A 17 -28.29 7.94 11.03
CA THR A 17 -26.97 8.19 10.45
C THR A 17 -26.13 8.90 11.51
N ALA A 18 -25.10 8.24 12.04
CA ALA A 18 -24.13 8.90 12.89
C ALA A 18 -23.58 10.14 12.15
N PRO A 19 -23.44 11.29 12.83
CA PRO A 19 -22.84 12.46 12.20
C PRO A 19 -21.42 12.12 11.73
N PRO A 20 -20.97 12.67 10.58
CA PRO A 20 -19.61 12.44 10.10
C PRO A 20 -18.62 12.87 11.18
N GLU A 21 -17.64 12.01 11.50
CA GLU A 21 -16.60 12.36 12.45
C GLU A 21 -15.86 13.62 11.96
N PRO A 22 -15.57 14.58 12.87
CA PRO A 22 -14.84 15.77 12.49
C PRO A 22 -13.45 15.38 11.95
N THR A 23 -13.09 15.92 10.79
CA THR A 23 -11.76 15.71 10.22
C THR A 23 -10.70 16.17 11.22
N PRO A 24 -9.69 15.34 11.55
CA PRO A 24 -8.64 15.72 12.48
C PRO A 24 -7.93 17.00 12.04
N PRO A 25 -7.56 17.89 12.97
CA PRO A 25 -6.97 19.17 12.62
C PRO A 25 -5.56 19.02 12.06
N ILE A 26 -5.18 19.93 11.16
CA ILE A 26 -3.79 20.08 10.72
C ILE A 26 -3.00 20.81 11.81
N ASP A 27 -1.94 20.19 12.33
CA ASP A 27 -1.08 20.82 13.35
C ASP A 27 0.25 21.29 12.75
N ARG A 28 0.38 22.61 12.58
CA ARG A 28 1.57 23.26 12.00
C ARG A 28 2.83 23.15 12.85
N LYS A 29 2.75 22.61 14.07
CA LYS A 29 3.93 22.37 14.93
C LYS A 29 4.65 21.07 14.57
N ILE A 30 4.04 20.25 13.71
CA ILE A 30 4.67 19.08 13.10
C ILE A 30 5.29 19.55 11.78
N ASN A 31 6.60 19.35 11.64
CA ASN A 31 7.26 19.47 10.36
C ASN A 31 7.24 18.10 9.69
N PHE A 32 6.53 18.00 8.58
CA PHE A 32 6.49 16.81 7.75
C PHE A 32 7.01 17.16 6.36
N THR A 33 8.03 16.43 5.89
CA THR A 33 8.55 16.58 4.54
C THR A 33 8.62 15.23 3.83
N VAL A 34 8.50 15.28 2.51
CA VAL A 34 8.64 14.12 1.62
C VAL A 34 9.71 14.42 0.59
N SER A 35 10.56 13.44 0.33
CA SER A 35 11.60 13.51 -0.70
C SER A 35 11.77 12.18 -1.41
N VAL A 36 12.20 12.22 -2.67
CA VAL A 36 12.57 11.01 -3.43
C VAL A 36 13.98 10.58 -3.02
N VAL A 37 14.16 9.29 -2.75
CA VAL A 37 15.49 8.73 -2.42
C VAL A 37 16.45 8.96 -3.59
N GLY A 38 17.67 9.39 -3.30
CA GLY A 38 18.69 9.65 -4.31
C GLY A 38 18.49 10.93 -5.12
N LYS A 39 17.47 11.77 -4.79
CA LYS A 39 17.16 13.04 -5.48
C LYS A 39 16.94 12.89 -7.00
N ARG A 40 16.52 11.71 -7.44
CA ARG A 40 16.11 11.45 -8.82
C ARG A 40 14.67 11.93 -9.02
N HIS A 41 14.38 12.43 -10.21
CA HIS A 41 13.06 12.96 -10.56
C HIS A 41 12.39 12.23 -11.73
N ASP A 42 13.16 11.53 -12.56
CA ASP A 42 12.66 10.87 -13.77
C ASP A 42 12.49 9.37 -13.53
N PHE A 43 11.34 8.78 -13.81
CA PHE A 43 11.06 7.35 -13.61
C PHE A 43 10.27 6.79 -14.79
N HIS A 44 10.51 5.55 -15.19
CA HIS A 44 9.66 4.89 -16.19
C HIS A 44 8.36 4.39 -15.54
N ILE A 45 7.28 4.28 -16.32
CA ILE A 45 6.09 3.53 -15.89
C ILE A 45 6.49 2.11 -15.48
N GLY A 46 6.05 1.68 -14.30
CA GLY A 46 6.40 0.38 -13.71
C GLY A 46 7.67 0.38 -12.85
N GLU A 47 8.42 1.49 -12.84
CA GLU A 47 9.60 1.65 -11.98
C GLU A 47 9.22 1.93 -10.53
N ILE A 48 10.04 1.42 -9.59
CA ILE A 48 9.89 1.68 -8.16
C ILE A 48 10.32 3.13 -7.87
N ILE A 49 9.46 3.87 -7.18
CA ILE A 49 9.69 5.26 -6.77
C ILE A 49 9.85 5.28 -5.24
N PRO A 50 11.07 5.10 -4.73
CA PRO A 50 11.32 5.12 -3.30
C PRO A 50 11.27 6.56 -2.75
N ILE A 51 10.50 6.75 -1.69
CA ILE A 51 10.32 8.03 -1.00
C ILE A 51 10.68 7.93 0.48
N GLU A 52 11.10 9.06 1.04
CA GLU A 52 11.37 9.26 2.45
C GLU A 52 10.35 10.24 3.04
N LEU A 53 9.69 9.81 4.10
CA LEU A 53 8.77 10.61 4.90
C LEU A 53 9.51 11.02 6.16
N SER A 54 9.71 12.31 6.36
CA SER A 54 10.51 12.85 7.46
C SER A 54 9.65 13.67 8.41
N PHE A 55 9.57 13.24 9.67
CA PHE A 55 8.73 13.83 10.71
C PHE A 55 9.57 14.42 11.84
N SER A 56 9.29 15.66 12.23
CA SER A 56 9.86 16.28 13.42
C SER A 56 8.87 17.21 14.11
N SER A 57 9.16 17.56 15.36
CA SER A 57 8.40 18.56 16.12
C SER A 57 9.36 19.33 17.00
N GLN A 58 9.18 20.65 17.06
CA GLN A 58 9.89 21.51 18.00
C GLN A 58 9.34 21.40 19.43
N VAL A 59 8.16 20.79 19.60
CA VAL A 59 7.53 20.59 20.91
C VAL A 59 7.88 19.21 21.44
N LYS A 60 8.67 19.17 22.52
CA LYS A 60 9.11 17.95 23.19
C LYS A 60 7.92 17.17 23.78
N ALA A 61 7.95 15.85 23.61
CA ALA A 61 7.04 14.89 24.27
C ALA A 61 5.55 15.24 24.14
N ARG A 62 5.15 15.78 22.97
CA ARG A 62 3.75 16.13 22.67
C ARG A 62 3.12 15.26 21.59
N TYR A 63 3.94 14.79 20.66
CA TYR A 63 3.48 14.07 19.48
C TYR A 63 4.15 12.71 19.43
N GLN A 64 3.35 11.68 19.22
CA GLN A 64 3.76 10.30 19.05
C GLN A 64 3.52 9.91 17.59
N LEU A 65 4.45 9.16 17.01
CA LEU A 65 4.44 8.72 15.62
C LEU A 65 4.35 7.20 15.58
N ASP A 66 3.46 6.67 14.74
CA ASP A 66 3.43 5.25 14.37
C ASP A 66 4.58 4.91 13.39
N GLU A 67 5.39 3.92 13.75
CA GLU A 67 6.60 3.52 13.02
C GLU A 67 6.37 2.40 11.96
N ALA A 68 5.12 2.09 11.61
CA ALA A 68 4.80 1.03 10.66
C ALA A 68 5.39 1.33 9.28
N HIS A 69 6.14 0.39 8.70
CA HIS A 69 6.88 0.60 7.44
C HIS A 69 6.87 -0.65 6.54
N TYR A 70 5.84 -1.49 6.66
CA TYR A 70 5.61 -2.65 5.80
C TYR A 70 4.70 -2.28 4.61
N ASP A 71 4.29 -3.26 3.80
CA ASP A 71 3.48 -3.04 2.60
C ASP A 71 2.06 -2.51 2.93
N ARG A 72 1.42 -1.87 1.95
CA ARG A 72 0.15 -1.17 2.19
C ARG A 72 -1.06 -2.11 2.32
N SER A 73 -0.95 -3.41 2.08
CA SER A 73 -2.12 -4.30 1.97
C SER A 73 -2.97 -4.41 3.26
N GLY A 74 -2.37 -4.12 4.41
CA GLY A 74 -2.99 -4.21 5.73
C GLY A 74 -3.26 -2.85 6.35
N ARG A 75 -2.85 -2.70 7.62
CA ARG A 75 -3.07 -1.51 8.48
C ARG A 75 -2.11 -0.34 8.16
N MET A 76 -2.11 0.13 6.93
CA MET A 76 -1.20 1.19 6.43
C MET A 76 -1.95 2.34 5.74
N GLU A 77 -3.13 2.70 6.26
CA GLU A 77 -3.95 3.80 5.74
C GLU A 77 -3.58 5.17 6.32
N PHE A 78 -2.35 5.33 6.78
CA PHE A 78 -1.94 6.59 7.38
C PHE A 78 -1.70 7.70 6.35
N GLU A 79 -1.26 7.34 5.14
CA GLU A 79 -0.90 8.29 4.10
C GLU A 79 -2.00 8.44 3.04
N GLN A 80 -2.35 9.68 2.75
CA GLN A 80 -3.11 10.07 1.57
C GLN A 80 -2.21 10.82 0.59
N PHE A 81 -2.07 10.28 -0.62
CA PHE A 81 -1.30 10.88 -1.70
C PHE A 81 -2.23 11.64 -2.64
N ARG A 82 -2.00 12.95 -2.78
CA ARG A 82 -2.66 13.79 -3.78
C ARG A 82 -1.70 14.03 -4.94
N VAL A 83 -2.12 13.62 -6.13
CA VAL A 83 -1.33 13.74 -7.36
C VAL A 83 -2.00 14.69 -8.34
N THR A 84 -1.20 15.57 -8.95
CA THR A 84 -1.65 16.53 -9.97
C THR A 84 -0.71 16.47 -11.19
N PRO A 85 -1.22 16.25 -12.41
CA PRO A 85 -2.60 15.92 -12.74
C PRO A 85 -3.00 14.55 -12.17
N ALA A 86 -4.30 14.35 -11.93
CA ALA A 86 -4.82 13.05 -11.47
C ALA A 86 -4.93 12.04 -12.62
N ASP A 87 -5.07 12.51 -13.87
CA ASP A 87 -5.09 11.66 -15.04
C ASP A 87 -3.75 10.92 -15.16
N GLY A 88 -3.81 9.59 -15.28
CA GLY A 88 -2.63 8.74 -15.31
C GLY A 88 -2.06 8.36 -13.95
N ALA A 89 -2.69 8.73 -12.83
CA ALA A 89 -2.30 8.31 -11.48
C ALA A 89 -3.46 7.55 -10.81
N VAL A 90 -3.29 6.24 -10.61
CA VAL A 90 -4.35 5.37 -10.05
C VAL A 90 -3.92 4.75 -8.73
N ASP A 91 -4.84 4.59 -7.79
CA ASP A 91 -4.59 3.79 -6.58
C ASP A 91 -4.72 2.29 -6.96
N PRO A 92 -3.63 1.50 -6.92
CA PRO A 92 -3.67 0.10 -7.32
C PRO A 92 -4.50 -0.78 -6.36
N LEU A 93 -4.82 -0.28 -5.17
CA LEU A 93 -5.56 -0.99 -4.11
C LEU A 93 -6.95 -0.39 -3.86
N ALA A 94 -7.47 0.47 -4.75
CA ALA A 94 -8.76 1.14 -4.56
C ALA A 94 -9.94 0.18 -4.31
N ASP A 95 -9.98 -0.94 -5.03
CA ASP A 95 -11.05 -1.94 -4.93
C ASP A 95 -10.67 -3.13 -4.02
N TYR A 96 -9.48 -3.09 -3.43
CA TYR A 96 -8.99 -4.15 -2.56
C TYR A 96 -9.58 -4.02 -1.15
N HIS A 97 -10.34 -5.03 -0.75
CA HIS A 97 -10.89 -5.09 0.60
C HIS A 97 -9.81 -5.55 1.58
N ARG A 98 -9.34 -4.61 2.39
CA ARG A 98 -8.23 -4.82 3.33
C ARG A 98 -8.62 -5.80 4.42
N GLY A 99 -7.70 -6.72 4.73
CA GLY A 99 -7.82 -7.59 5.90
C GLY A 99 -7.31 -6.91 7.17
N MET A 100 -7.52 -7.55 8.32
CA MET A 100 -6.91 -7.13 9.60
C MET A 100 -5.40 -7.44 9.69
N GLY A 101 -4.74 -7.83 8.60
CA GLY A 101 -3.32 -8.17 8.56
C GLY A 101 -2.40 -6.94 8.73
N GLY A 102 -1.14 -7.18 9.12
CA GLY A 102 -0.12 -6.15 9.29
C GLY A 102 1.06 -6.65 10.12
N GLY A 103 2.19 -5.94 10.06
CA GLY A 103 3.34 -6.18 10.93
C GLY A 103 3.16 -5.59 12.32
N LEU A 104 3.94 -6.09 13.29
CA LEU A 104 4.11 -5.41 14.57
C LEU A 104 4.70 -4.02 14.33
N THR A 105 4.09 -3.00 14.92
CA THR A 105 4.57 -1.61 14.84
C THR A 105 4.90 -1.06 16.22
N GLY A 106 5.89 -0.18 16.24
CA GLY A 106 6.28 0.59 17.41
C GLY A 106 5.70 2.01 17.35
N SER A 107 5.97 2.77 18.40
CA SER A 107 5.66 4.18 18.40
C SER A 107 6.75 4.96 19.11
N ARG A 108 6.94 6.21 18.66
CA ARG A 108 8.01 7.06 19.18
C ARG A 108 7.56 8.49 19.36
N PHE A 109 8.16 9.19 20.32
CA PHE A 109 7.98 10.64 20.42
C PHE A 109 8.78 11.39 19.36
N LEU A 110 8.14 12.34 18.69
CA LEU A 110 8.82 13.26 17.80
C LEU A 110 9.77 14.18 18.57
N LYS A 111 10.92 14.44 17.94
CA LYS A 111 11.97 15.35 18.42
C LYS A 111 12.23 16.41 17.35
N THR A 112 13.12 17.36 17.66
CA THR A 112 13.62 18.34 16.69
C THR A 112 14.44 17.67 15.58
N THR A 113 15.21 16.64 15.92
CA THR A 113 15.85 15.76 14.94
C THR A 113 14.78 14.93 14.22
N PRO A 114 14.70 14.99 12.88
CA PRO A 114 13.69 14.25 12.14
C PRO A 114 13.85 12.74 12.24
N TRP A 115 12.71 12.05 12.18
CA TRP A 115 12.63 10.61 11.98
C TRP A 115 12.13 10.30 10.58
N THR A 116 12.81 9.38 9.91
CA THR A 116 12.52 9.05 8.52
C THR A 116 11.92 7.65 8.39
N ILE A 117 10.83 7.55 7.63
CA ILE A 117 10.22 6.30 7.20
C ILE A 117 10.42 6.19 5.68
N ARG A 118 10.93 5.05 5.22
CA ARG A 118 11.07 4.75 3.79
C ARG A 118 9.87 3.98 3.30
N LEU A 119 9.28 4.43 2.20
CA LEU A 119 8.15 3.78 1.53
C LEU A 119 8.38 3.75 0.02
N ASN A 120 7.68 2.86 -0.67
CA ASN A 120 7.59 2.89 -2.13
C ASN A 120 6.26 3.56 -2.51
N LEU A 121 6.32 4.67 -3.26
CA LEU A 121 5.13 5.41 -3.69
C LEU A 121 4.14 4.52 -4.48
N ASN A 122 4.68 3.49 -5.16
CA ASN A 122 3.95 2.51 -5.97
C ASN A 122 2.83 1.78 -5.21
N GLU A 123 2.93 1.71 -3.87
CA GLU A 123 1.88 1.14 -3.01
C GLU A 123 0.60 1.99 -2.98
N TRP A 124 0.73 3.30 -3.18
CA TRP A 124 -0.38 4.25 -3.17
C TRP A 124 -0.73 4.78 -4.57
N VAL A 125 0.24 4.83 -5.48
CA VAL A 125 0.06 5.43 -6.80
C VAL A 125 0.77 4.59 -7.85
N ARG A 126 0.00 4.06 -8.80
CA ARG A 126 0.51 3.50 -10.06
C ARG A 126 0.31 4.53 -11.16
N PHE A 127 1.41 4.93 -11.79
CA PHE A 127 1.36 5.80 -12.97
C PHE A 127 1.09 4.97 -14.24
N THR A 128 0.13 5.40 -15.06
CA THR A 128 -0.30 4.72 -16.29
C THR A 128 -0.09 5.57 -17.54
N LYS A 129 0.28 6.84 -17.38
CA LYS A 129 0.58 7.77 -18.49
C LYS A 129 1.89 8.51 -18.25
N PRO A 130 2.71 8.72 -19.30
CA PRO A 130 3.87 9.61 -19.21
C PRO A 130 3.44 11.05 -18.93
N GLY A 131 4.28 11.81 -18.25
CA GLY A 131 4.01 13.22 -17.96
C GLY A 131 4.72 13.72 -16.71
N GLU A 132 4.51 15.00 -16.42
CA GLU A 132 4.98 15.63 -15.18
C GLU A 132 3.88 15.59 -14.12
N TYR A 133 4.24 15.10 -12.94
CA TYR A 133 3.34 14.94 -11.81
C TYR A 133 3.89 15.64 -10.58
N LYS A 134 2.97 16.22 -9.81
CA LYS A 134 3.22 16.81 -8.50
C LYS A 134 2.53 15.97 -7.46
N VAL A 135 3.26 15.61 -6.41
CA VAL A 135 2.76 14.76 -5.32
C VAL A 135 2.85 15.51 -4.00
N ARG A 136 1.74 15.53 -3.26
CA ARG A 136 1.65 16.02 -1.88
C ARG A 136 1.04 14.96 -1.00
N VAL A 137 1.58 14.78 0.21
CA VAL A 137 1.16 13.74 1.14
C VAL A 137 0.53 14.39 2.37
N SER A 138 -0.61 13.85 2.79
CA SER A 138 -1.16 14.08 4.13
C SER A 138 -1.00 12.78 4.93
N SER A 139 -0.55 12.87 6.18
CA SER A 139 -0.30 11.71 7.03
C SER A 139 -1.03 11.84 8.37
N SER A 140 -1.71 10.78 8.78
CA SER A 140 -2.35 10.61 10.10
C SER A 140 -1.52 9.76 11.07
N ARG A 141 -0.24 9.46 10.75
CA ARG A 141 0.66 8.70 11.65
C ARG A 141 0.95 9.38 12.97
N VAL A 142 0.82 10.70 12.99
CA VAL A 142 1.16 11.49 14.16
C VAL A 142 -0.11 11.69 14.97
N GLU A 143 -0.01 11.36 16.25
CA GLU A 143 -1.06 11.65 17.21
C GLU A 143 -0.51 12.58 18.29
N ARG A 144 -1.36 13.43 18.82
CA ARG A 144 -1.04 14.35 19.91
C ARG A 144 -1.45 13.72 21.23
N LEU A 145 -0.59 13.76 22.24
CA LEU A 145 -0.98 13.29 23.58
C LEU A 145 -2.20 14.04 24.12
N ASP A 146 -3.18 13.28 24.61
CA ASP A 146 -4.30 13.80 25.38
C ASP A 146 -3.93 13.82 26.86
N ARG A 147 -3.66 15.02 27.40
CA ARG A 147 -3.33 15.17 28.83
C ARG A 147 -4.53 14.93 29.76
N SER A 148 -5.75 14.90 29.22
CA SER A 148 -6.96 14.64 30.00
C SER A 148 -7.24 13.14 30.20
N ARG A 149 -6.56 12.27 29.44
CA ARG A 149 -6.77 10.82 29.47
C ARG A 149 -5.43 10.09 29.64
N PRO A 150 -5.27 9.24 30.66
CA PRO A 150 -4.09 8.39 30.78
C PRO A 150 -3.91 7.55 29.51
N HIS A 151 -2.72 7.61 28.90
CA HIS A 151 -2.40 6.95 27.62
C HIS A 151 -3.27 7.35 26.43
N GLY A 152 -4.05 8.43 26.52
CA GLY A 152 -4.88 8.91 25.44
C GLY A 152 -4.09 9.71 24.41
N THR A 153 -4.52 9.61 23.16
CA THR A 153 -4.04 10.44 22.06
C THR A 153 -5.21 11.06 21.32
N LEU A 154 -4.94 12.14 20.60
CA LEU A 154 -5.86 12.85 19.72
C LEU A 154 -5.28 12.82 18.31
N PRO A 155 -6.08 12.45 17.29
CA PRO A 155 -5.61 12.41 15.92
C PRO A 155 -5.25 13.83 15.45
N VAL A 156 -4.18 13.93 14.65
CA VAL A 156 -3.78 15.15 13.95
C VAL A 156 -3.31 14.80 12.54
N ILE A 157 -3.43 15.73 11.61
CA ILE A 157 -2.93 15.57 10.25
C ILE A 157 -1.64 16.37 10.08
N ALA A 158 -0.61 15.73 9.55
CA ALA A 158 0.59 16.37 9.04
C ALA A 158 0.51 16.49 7.51
N VAL A 159 0.92 17.61 6.93
CA VAL A 159 0.90 17.84 5.48
C VAL A 159 2.31 18.15 4.99
N SER A 160 2.74 17.48 3.92
CA SER A 160 4.09 17.60 3.38
C SER A 160 4.27 18.80 2.45
N ASN A 161 5.53 19.07 2.09
CA ASN A 161 5.87 19.78 0.86
C ASN A 161 5.37 19.03 -0.39
N GLU A 162 5.44 19.69 -1.54
CA GLU A 162 5.19 19.08 -2.85
C GLU A 162 6.51 18.56 -3.45
N ILE A 163 6.48 17.38 -4.08
CA ILE A 163 7.59 16.86 -4.88
C ILE A 163 7.15 16.77 -6.35
N SER A 164 8.10 16.98 -7.26
CA SER A 164 7.89 16.83 -8.71
C SER A 164 8.53 15.55 -9.23
N LEU A 165 7.79 14.83 -10.05
CA LEU A 165 8.18 13.60 -10.73
C LEU A 165 7.93 13.74 -12.24
N LYS A 166 8.84 13.21 -13.05
CA LYS A 166 8.63 13.04 -14.48
C LYS A 166 8.52 11.55 -14.78
N ILE A 167 7.34 11.14 -15.24
CA ILE A 167 7.08 9.77 -15.62
C ILE A 167 7.31 9.62 -17.12
N LEU A 168 8.25 8.75 -17.48
CA LEU A 168 8.61 8.42 -18.85
C LEU A 168 7.76 7.25 -19.35
N PRO A 169 7.58 7.10 -20.68
CA PRO A 169 6.98 5.89 -21.25
C PRO A 169 7.67 4.61 -20.77
N ARG A 170 6.94 3.49 -20.87
CA ARG A 170 7.53 2.16 -20.63
C ARG A 170 8.73 1.97 -21.55
N ASP A 171 9.80 1.40 -21.00
CA ASP A 171 11.01 1.02 -21.75
C ASP A 171 11.09 -0.52 -21.79
N PRO A 172 10.73 -1.16 -22.92
CA PRO A 172 10.69 -2.62 -23.00
C PRO A 172 12.03 -3.31 -22.71
N ALA A 173 13.15 -2.68 -23.04
CA ALA A 173 14.46 -3.26 -22.81
C ALA A 173 14.80 -3.24 -21.31
N TRP A 174 14.55 -2.11 -20.65
CA TRP A 174 14.70 -1.99 -19.21
C TRP A 174 13.73 -2.91 -18.45
N GLU A 175 12.46 -2.99 -18.86
CA GLU A 175 11.46 -3.85 -18.23
C GLU A 175 11.85 -5.33 -18.30
N THR A 176 12.37 -5.75 -19.45
CA THR A 176 12.88 -7.12 -19.64
C THR A 176 14.03 -7.40 -18.67
N GLY A 177 14.99 -6.48 -18.56
CA GLY A 177 16.10 -6.63 -17.62
C GLY A 177 15.64 -6.74 -16.15
N VAL A 178 14.72 -5.87 -15.72
CA VAL A 178 14.15 -5.91 -14.36
C VAL A 178 13.40 -7.22 -14.10
N TYR A 179 12.62 -7.68 -15.08
CA TYR A 179 11.90 -8.95 -14.99
C TYR A 179 12.88 -10.12 -14.84
N GLU A 180 13.89 -10.22 -15.71
CA GLU A 180 14.87 -11.30 -15.69
C GLU A 180 15.66 -11.34 -14.37
N GLU A 181 16.10 -10.18 -13.87
CA GLU A 181 16.80 -10.09 -12.58
C GLU A 181 15.92 -10.55 -11.41
N ALA A 182 14.65 -10.12 -11.38
CA ALA A 182 13.71 -10.51 -10.34
C ALA A 182 13.44 -12.03 -10.39
N VAL A 183 13.18 -12.59 -11.57
CA VAL A 183 12.94 -14.04 -11.74
C VAL A 183 14.19 -14.84 -11.37
N ALA A 184 15.38 -14.40 -11.75
CA ALA A 184 16.63 -15.05 -11.35
C ALA A 184 16.79 -15.09 -9.83
N THR A 185 16.46 -13.99 -9.14
CA THR A 185 16.47 -13.91 -7.66
C THR A 185 15.46 -14.87 -7.03
N LEU A 186 14.26 -14.99 -7.60
CA LEU A 186 13.23 -15.92 -7.11
C LEU A 186 13.65 -17.38 -7.27
N ARG A 187 14.34 -17.72 -8.37
CA ARG A 187 14.86 -19.07 -8.64
C ARG A 187 16.01 -19.46 -7.72
N SER A 188 16.90 -18.53 -7.37
CA SER A 188 18.03 -18.79 -6.46
C SER A 188 17.60 -18.86 -4.98
N SER A 189 16.47 -18.26 -4.64
CA SER A 189 15.93 -18.20 -3.26
C SER A 189 15.06 -19.41 -2.89
N SER A 190 15.26 -20.58 -3.49
CA SER A 190 14.41 -21.77 -3.33
C SER A 190 14.74 -22.65 -2.11
N SER A 191 15.52 -22.16 -1.14
CA SER A 191 15.78 -22.89 0.12
C SER A 191 14.71 -22.59 1.19
N VAL A 192 14.39 -23.57 2.03
CA VAL A 192 13.33 -23.52 3.06
C VAL A 192 13.50 -22.37 4.09
N GLN A 193 14.67 -21.73 4.15
CA GLN A 193 14.97 -20.56 4.99
C GLN A 193 14.78 -19.21 4.27
N ALA A 194 14.62 -19.19 2.95
CA ALA A 194 14.62 -17.98 2.14
C ALA A 194 13.24 -17.30 2.00
N THR A 195 12.18 -17.91 2.56
CA THR A 195 10.79 -17.42 2.47
C THR A 195 10.54 -16.10 3.20
N GLU A 196 11.49 -15.63 4.01
CA GLU A 196 11.50 -14.29 4.62
C GLU A 196 12.75 -13.47 4.26
N SER A 197 13.55 -13.96 3.30
CA SER A 197 14.73 -13.22 2.88
C SER A 197 14.30 -11.93 2.18
N ALA A 198 14.89 -10.80 2.59
CA ALA A 198 14.67 -9.50 1.95
C ALA A 198 14.81 -9.55 0.42
N PRO A 199 15.73 -10.33 -0.20
CA PRO A 199 15.83 -10.47 -1.65
C PRO A 199 14.57 -11.04 -2.32
N ARG A 200 13.98 -12.13 -1.78
CA ARG A 200 12.76 -12.72 -2.36
C ARG A 200 11.60 -11.73 -2.33
N ARG A 201 11.40 -11.06 -1.19
CA ARG A 201 10.34 -10.04 -1.04
C ARG A 201 10.52 -8.89 -2.03
N GLN A 202 11.74 -8.38 -2.16
CA GLN A 202 12.07 -7.32 -3.12
C GLN A 202 11.85 -7.76 -4.57
N ALA A 203 12.14 -9.01 -4.92
CA ALA A 203 11.89 -9.54 -6.26
C ALA A 203 10.38 -9.62 -6.57
N LEU A 204 9.55 -10.11 -5.64
CA LEU A 204 8.09 -10.11 -5.79
C LEU A 204 7.53 -8.70 -5.89
N GLU A 205 8.04 -7.77 -5.07
CA GLU A 205 7.66 -6.37 -5.12
C GLU A 205 7.99 -5.71 -6.47
N ARG A 206 9.19 -5.96 -7.01
CA ARG A 206 9.57 -5.52 -8.37
C ARG A 206 8.61 -6.03 -9.42
N LEU A 207 8.27 -7.32 -9.41
CA LEU A 207 7.32 -7.89 -10.37
C LEU A 207 5.92 -7.28 -10.23
N ARG A 208 5.45 -7.07 -9.00
CA ARG A 208 4.16 -6.42 -8.73
C ARG A 208 4.09 -5.00 -9.29
N PHE A 209 5.13 -4.20 -9.07
CA PHE A 209 5.16 -2.82 -9.53
C PHE A 209 5.43 -2.69 -11.03
N LEU A 210 6.21 -3.62 -11.61
CA LEU A 210 6.45 -3.69 -13.04
C LEU A 210 5.13 -3.81 -13.81
N GLY A 211 4.20 -4.66 -13.35
CA GLY A 211 2.83 -4.69 -13.89
C GLY A 211 2.76 -5.01 -15.38
N THR A 212 3.67 -5.85 -15.89
CA THR A 212 3.62 -6.41 -17.24
C THR A 212 2.91 -7.75 -17.24
N SER A 213 2.49 -8.23 -18.41
CA SER A 213 1.87 -9.55 -18.55
C SER A 213 2.82 -10.69 -18.14
N CYS A 214 4.11 -10.57 -18.44
CA CYS A 214 5.12 -11.55 -18.02
C CYS A 214 5.27 -11.57 -16.49
N ALA A 215 5.37 -10.39 -15.85
CA ALA A 215 5.44 -10.31 -14.40
C ALA A 215 4.16 -10.85 -13.73
N THR A 216 2.99 -10.57 -14.30
CA THR A 216 1.70 -11.11 -13.81
C THR A 216 1.66 -12.64 -13.87
N ARG A 217 2.10 -13.24 -14.99
CA ARG A 217 2.20 -14.70 -15.10
C ARG A 217 3.18 -15.29 -14.08
N GLU A 218 4.32 -14.64 -13.88
CA GLU A 218 5.30 -15.10 -12.89
C GLU A 218 4.76 -14.99 -11.46
N LEU A 219 4.05 -13.91 -11.10
CA LEU A 219 3.42 -13.80 -9.79
C LEU A 219 2.41 -14.93 -9.54
N ALA A 220 1.62 -15.30 -10.56
CA ALA A 220 0.74 -16.47 -10.49
C ALA A 220 1.54 -17.77 -10.32
N ASN A 221 2.67 -17.89 -11.02
CA ASN A 221 3.57 -19.03 -10.87
C ASN A 221 4.17 -19.13 -9.46
N GLN A 222 4.39 -18.01 -8.77
CA GLN A 222 4.91 -17.99 -7.39
C GLN A 222 3.86 -18.39 -6.34
N LEU A 223 2.58 -18.46 -6.68
CA LEU A 223 1.54 -19.06 -5.84
C LEU A 223 1.59 -20.60 -5.91
N ARG A 224 2.67 -21.17 -5.39
CA ARG A 224 2.87 -22.62 -5.24
C ARG A 224 2.87 -22.94 -3.74
N GLY A 225 1.79 -23.55 -3.26
CA GLY A 225 1.62 -23.94 -1.86
C GLY A 225 1.49 -22.78 -0.85
N LEU A 226 1.69 -23.10 0.45
CA LEU A 226 1.63 -22.17 1.58
C LEU A 226 3.03 -21.78 2.07
N GLU A 227 3.91 -21.40 1.15
CA GLU A 227 5.21 -20.84 1.53
C GLU A 227 5.04 -19.38 2.01
N ARG A 228 5.87 -18.93 2.95
CA ARG A 228 5.83 -17.52 3.39
C ARG A 228 6.31 -16.62 2.22
N GLY A 229 5.70 -15.44 2.06
CA GLY A 229 5.90 -14.54 0.91
C GLY A 229 4.88 -14.69 -0.24
N VAL A 230 4.00 -15.70 -0.18
CA VAL A 230 2.85 -15.88 -1.09
C VAL A 230 1.94 -14.65 -1.15
N PHE A 231 1.93 -13.85 -0.08
CA PHE A 231 1.07 -12.70 0.02
C PHE A 231 1.46 -11.55 -0.93
N ASP A 232 2.76 -11.25 -1.13
CA ASP A 232 3.20 -10.25 -2.11
C ASP A 232 2.80 -10.65 -3.54
N ALA A 233 2.93 -11.94 -3.85
CA ALA A 233 2.49 -12.51 -5.13
C ALA A 233 0.98 -12.39 -5.30
N TYR A 234 0.22 -12.76 -4.27
CA TYR A 234 -1.24 -12.66 -4.26
C TYR A 234 -1.72 -11.21 -4.46
N ILE A 235 -1.20 -10.26 -3.68
CA ILE A 235 -1.55 -8.85 -3.82
C ILE A 235 -1.19 -8.36 -5.21
N GLY A 236 -0.03 -8.74 -5.75
CA GLY A 236 0.36 -8.32 -7.10
C GLY A 236 -0.58 -8.81 -8.20
N LEU A 237 -1.21 -9.97 -8.04
CA LEU A 237 -2.24 -10.46 -8.96
C LEU A 237 -3.56 -9.71 -8.80
N VAL A 238 -4.01 -9.51 -7.56
CA VAL A 238 -5.25 -8.79 -7.26
C VAL A 238 -5.18 -7.34 -7.74
N THR A 239 -4.02 -6.71 -7.63
CA THR A 239 -3.80 -5.33 -8.08
C THR A 239 -3.22 -5.24 -9.50
N SER A 240 -3.12 -6.36 -10.23
CA SER A 240 -2.51 -6.37 -11.56
C SER A 240 -3.25 -5.42 -12.52
N PRO A 241 -2.54 -4.65 -13.36
CA PRO A 241 -3.20 -3.88 -14.42
C PRO A 241 -3.79 -4.79 -15.52
N GLU A 242 -3.47 -6.08 -15.52
CA GLU A 242 -3.86 -7.09 -16.51
C GLU A 242 -4.71 -8.22 -15.87
N PRO A 243 -5.92 -7.93 -15.35
CA PRO A 243 -6.71 -8.92 -14.59
C PRO A 243 -7.08 -10.16 -15.42
N GLY A 244 -7.25 -10.01 -16.74
CA GLY A 244 -7.48 -11.13 -17.65
C GLY A 244 -6.27 -12.08 -17.75
N VAL A 245 -5.05 -11.53 -17.74
CA VAL A 245 -3.80 -12.32 -17.73
C VAL A 245 -3.64 -13.02 -16.39
N ALA A 246 -3.92 -12.33 -15.27
CA ALA A 246 -3.87 -12.90 -13.93
C ALA A 246 -4.83 -14.10 -13.82
N ARG A 247 -6.09 -13.93 -14.21
CA ARG A 247 -7.09 -15.02 -14.19
C ARG A 247 -6.65 -16.21 -15.03
N LYS A 248 -6.27 -15.97 -16.29
CA LYS A 248 -5.84 -17.04 -17.19
C LYS A 248 -4.62 -17.80 -16.64
N ALA A 249 -3.63 -17.10 -16.10
CA ALA A 249 -2.45 -17.72 -15.51
C ALA A 249 -2.79 -18.57 -14.28
N LEU A 250 -3.75 -18.13 -13.46
CA LEU A 250 -4.25 -18.92 -12.33
C LEU A 250 -4.99 -20.18 -12.78
N GLU A 251 -5.85 -20.09 -13.79
CA GLU A 251 -6.56 -21.22 -14.39
C GLU A 251 -5.60 -22.25 -14.99
N GLU A 252 -4.60 -21.79 -15.74
CA GLU A 252 -3.51 -22.61 -16.29
C GLU A 252 -2.78 -23.35 -15.16
N ASN A 253 -2.37 -22.63 -14.13
CA ASN A 253 -1.67 -23.18 -12.97
C ASN A 253 -2.51 -24.21 -12.18
N LEU A 254 -3.82 -23.99 -12.01
CA LEU A 254 -4.71 -24.94 -11.34
C LEU A 254 -4.90 -26.24 -12.14
N SER A 255 -4.70 -26.18 -13.45
CA SER A 255 -4.86 -27.33 -14.35
C SER A 255 -3.59 -28.20 -14.43
N GLU A 256 -2.48 -27.77 -13.82
CA GLU A 256 -1.21 -28.52 -13.78
C GLU A 256 -1.30 -29.70 -12.81
N PRO A 257 -1.30 -30.97 -13.28
CA PRO A 257 -1.55 -32.14 -12.43
C PRO A 257 -0.56 -32.32 -11.27
N ASP A 258 0.70 -31.96 -11.50
CA ASP A 258 1.80 -32.12 -10.54
C ASP A 258 2.08 -30.85 -9.72
N ARG A 259 1.19 -29.84 -9.80
CA ARG A 259 1.40 -28.61 -9.04
C ARG A 259 1.17 -28.87 -7.56
N PRO A 260 2.17 -28.60 -6.69
CA PRO A 260 2.04 -28.91 -5.27
C PRO A 260 0.94 -28.04 -4.63
N ILE A 261 -0.06 -28.71 -4.06
CA ILE A 261 -0.97 -28.09 -3.08
C ILE A 261 -0.18 -27.98 -1.78
N GLY A 262 -0.31 -26.85 -1.08
CA GLY A 262 0.56 -26.52 0.06
C GLY A 262 0.60 -27.64 1.10
N ARG A 263 1.79 -27.88 1.68
CA ARG A 263 2.13 -28.94 2.65
C ARG A 263 1.18 -29.20 3.84
N TYR A 264 0.20 -28.33 4.05
CA TYR A 264 -0.81 -28.45 5.11
C TYR A 264 -2.13 -29.07 4.64
N PHE A 265 -2.26 -29.35 3.34
CA PHE A 265 -3.38 -30.06 2.74
C PHE A 265 -2.85 -31.41 2.23
N PRO A 266 -3.06 -32.51 2.99
CA PRO A 266 -2.66 -33.85 2.56
C PRO A 266 -3.46 -34.36 1.37
#